data_AF-A0AAD9WIJ7-F1
#
_entry.id   AF-A0AAD9WIJ7-F1
#
_cell.length_a   1.000
_cell.length_b   1.000
_cell.length_c   1.000
_cell.angle_alpha   90.00
_cell.angle_beta   90.00
_cell.angle_gamma   90.00
#
_symmetry.space_group_name_H-M   'P 1'
#
loop_
_entity.id
_entity.type
_entity.pdbx_description
1 polymer ?
#
loop_
_entity_poly.entity_id
_entity_poly.type
_entity_poly.pdbx_seq_one_letter_code
_entity_poly.pdbx_strand_id
1 'polypeptide(L)'
;MFLSARGKEVVSGGIMVLLLPGRANGIAHSCVLSDVMFDLLGACLMDMAKEGKTSEALVDSFNAPVYTPSPEEMTAITERNGCFSIETMDLTPFNAKVDGSAAAHACTMHVRAGVEGLIGKHFGSEIVNELFDRFFEKAKESSDRISSAFLHGCQLVVVLKRK
;
A
#
# COMPACT_ATOMS: atom_id res chain seq x y z
N MET A 1 -11.40 0.64 15.78
CA MET A 1 -11.77 -0.78 15.93
C MET A 1 -10.59 -1.65 16.36
N PHE A 2 -9.48 -1.70 15.62
CA PHE A 2 -8.30 -2.54 15.95
C PHE A 2 -7.69 -2.27 17.35
N LEU A 3 -7.24 -1.05 17.63
CA LEU A 3 -6.62 -0.72 18.92
C LEU A 3 -7.57 -0.96 20.10
N SER A 4 -8.86 -0.64 19.96
CA SER A 4 -9.86 -0.91 21.00
C SER A 4 -10.01 -2.40 21.33
N ALA A 5 -9.92 -3.28 20.33
CA ALA A 5 -9.93 -4.73 20.55
C ALA A 5 -8.65 -5.20 21.26
N ARG A 6 -7.48 -4.77 20.75
CA ARG A 6 -6.19 -5.10 21.36
C ARG A 6 -6.06 -4.58 22.79
N GLY A 7 -6.67 -3.44 23.11
CA GLY A 7 -6.70 -2.91 24.48
C GLY A 7 -7.44 -3.80 25.47
N LYS A 8 -8.36 -4.66 25.02
CA LYS A 8 -9.06 -5.64 25.89
C LYS A 8 -8.27 -6.93 26.08
N GLU A 9 -7.39 -7.25 25.15
CA GLU A 9 -6.69 -8.54 25.08
C GLU A 9 -5.25 -8.47 25.59
N VAL A 10 -4.58 -7.33 25.38
CA VAL A 10 -3.21 -7.11 25.85
C VAL A 10 -3.26 -6.70 27.32
N VAL A 11 -2.46 -7.38 28.14
CA VAL A 11 -2.31 -7.10 29.58
C VAL A 11 -1.67 -5.72 29.82
N SER A 12 -1.96 -5.07 30.95
CA SER A 12 -1.31 -3.80 31.32
C SER A 12 0.22 -3.96 31.35
N GLY A 13 0.94 -2.99 30.78
CA GLY A 13 2.38 -3.03 30.56
C GLY A 13 2.83 -3.89 29.37
N GLY A 14 1.94 -4.65 28.73
CA GLY A 14 2.23 -5.46 27.55
C GLY A 14 2.61 -4.63 26.32
N ILE A 15 3.44 -5.21 25.45
CA ILE A 15 3.97 -4.54 24.25
C ILE A 15 3.29 -5.07 22.99
N MET A 16 2.99 -4.18 22.05
CA MET A 16 2.52 -4.49 20.71
C MET A 16 3.38 -3.74 19.70
N VAL A 17 3.95 -4.46 18.74
CA VAL A 17 4.74 -3.89 17.64
C VAL A 17 3.93 -3.96 16.36
N LEU A 18 3.74 -2.83 15.69
CA LEU A 18 3.05 -2.73 14.41
C LEU A 18 4.05 -2.38 13.31
N LEU A 19 3.98 -3.14 12.22
CA LEU A 19 4.75 -2.93 10.99
C LEU A 19 3.75 -2.68 9.87
N LEU A 20 3.77 -1.47 9.32
CA LEU A 20 2.80 -1.02 8.33
C LEU A 20 3.53 -0.30 7.18
N PRO A 21 2.97 -0.26 5.97
CA PRO A 21 3.34 0.78 5.01
C PRO A 21 3.13 2.15 5.66
N GLY A 22 4.08 3.07 5.49
CA GLY A 22 4.00 4.42 6.02
C GLY A 22 4.57 5.47 5.08
N ARG A 23 4.22 6.73 5.35
CA ARG A 23 4.73 7.89 4.64
C ARG A 23 5.24 8.92 5.63
N ALA A 24 6.24 9.70 5.24
CA ALA A 24 6.67 10.83 6.05
C ALA A 24 5.60 11.92 6.12
N ASN A 25 5.62 12.71 7.21
CA ASN A 25 4.72 13.85 7.35
C ASN A 25 4.93 14.85 6.21
N GLY A 26 3.84 15.46 5.72
CA GLY A 26 3.87 16.40 4.61
C GLY A 26 4.07 15.79 3.22
N ILE A 27 4.41 14.51 3.10
CA ILE A 27 4.51 13.82 1.80
C ILE A 27 3.10 13.47 1.30
N ALA A 28 2.81 13.85 0.06
CA ALA A 28 1.57 13.54 -0.62
C ALA A 28 1.45 12.02 -0.89
N HIS A 29 0.23 11.52 -0.79
CA HIS A 29 -0.11 10.12 -1.07
C HIS A 29 0.40 9.65 -2.44
N SER A 30 0.20 10.47 -3.48
CA SER A 30 0.64 10.21 -4.86
C SER A 30 2.16 10.01 -5.05
N CYS A 31 2.98 10.33 -4.05
CA CYS A 31 4.43 10.14 -4.09
C CYS A 31 4.89 8.83 -3.45
N VAL A 32 3.99 8.11 -2.76
CA VAL A 32 4.30 6.85 -2.10
C VAL A 32 4.29 5.72 -3.11
N LEU A 33 5.21 4.76 -2.96
CA LEU A 33 5.32 3.60 -3.86
C LEU A 33 4.00 2.85 -4.05
N SER A 34 3.23 2.60 -2.98
CA SER A 34 1.93 1.93 -3.07
C SER A 34 1.01 2.62 -4.07
N ASP A 35 0.91 3.94 -3.96
CA ASP A 35 -0.04 4.76 -4.71
C ASP A 35 0.44 4.90 -6.15
N VAL A 36 1.76 5.05 -6.37
CA VAL A 36 2.36 4.98 -7.71
C VAL A 36 2.02 3.65 -8.40
N MET A 37 2.14 2.52 -7.69
CA MET A 37 1.81 1.21 -8.28
C MET A 37 0.31 1.08 -8.56
N PHE A 38 -0.57 1.57 -7.67
CA PHE A 38 -2.02 1.54 -7.90
C PHE A 38 -2.47 2.50 -9.01
N ASP A 39 -1.82 3.66 -9.17
CA ASP A 39 -2.05 4.56 -10.30
C ASP A 39 -1.75 3.86 -11.63
N LEU A 40 -0.62 3.15 -11.70
CA LEU A 40 -0.22 2.41 -12.90
C LEU A 40 -1.20 1.26 -13.19
N LEU A 41 -1.64 0.53 -12.16
CA LEU A 41 -2.66 -0.51 -12.29
C LEU A 41 -3.99 0.06 -12.77
N GLY A 42 -4.42 1.19 -12.22
CA GLY A 42 -5.62 1.92 -12.64
C GLY A 42 -5.54 2.38 -14.09
N ALA A 43 -4.38 2.88 -14.53
CA ALA A 43 -4.15 3.23 -15.93
C ALA A 43 -4.30 2.01 -16.86
N CYS A 44 -3.78 0.85 -16.48
CA CYS A 44 -3.97 -0.39 -17.23
C CYS A 44 -5.45 -0.81 -17.31
N LEU A 45 -6.20 -0.71 -16.21
CA LEU A 45 -7.64 -0.99 -16.19
C LEU A 45 -8.41 -0.03 -17.11
N MET A 46 -8.05 1.25 -17.12
CA MET A 46 -8.66 2.24 -18.02
C MET A 46 -8.34 1.98 -19.50
N ASP A 47 -7.10 1.56 -19.81
CA ASP A 47 -6.73 1.17 -21.17
C ASP A 47 -7.56 -0.06 -21.62
N MET A 48 -7.74 -1.05 -20.75
CA MET A 48 -8.59 -2.22 -21.01
C MET A 48 -10.07 -1.86 -21.15
N ALA A 49 -10.56 -0.86 -20.42
CA ALA A 49 -11.93 -0.36 -20.55
C ALA A 49 -12.17 0.29 -21.92
N LYS A 50 -11.21 1.10 -22.41
CA LYS A 50 -11.26 1.71 -23.75
C LYS A 50 -11.23 0.67 -24.87
N GLU A 51 -10.57 -0.46 -24.65
CA GLU A 51 -10.55 -1.61 -25.57
C GLU A 51 -11.80 -2.50 -25.47
N GLY A 52 -12.72 -2.22 -24.55
CA GLY A 52 -13.95 -3.01 -24.35
C GLY A 52 -13.74 -4.34 -23.60
N LYS A 53 -12.60 -4.55 -22.94
CA LYS A 53 -12.31 -5.76 -22.13
C LYS A 53 -12.89 -5.68 -20.72
N THR A 54 -13.17 -4.47 -20.26
CA THR A 54 -13.97 -4.19 -19.07
C THR A 54 -14.80 -2.93 -19.32
N SER A 55 -15.54 -2.44 -18.33
CA SER A 55 -16.29 -1.19 -18.45
C SER A 55 -15.68 -0.11 -17.56
N GLU A 56 -15.72 1.15 -18.02
CA GLU A 56 -15.28 2.31 -17.24
C GLU A 56 -16.02 2.41 -15.90
N ALA A 57 -17.33 2.12 -15.88
CA ALA A 57 -18.11 2.08 -14.65
C ALA A 57 -17.59 1.05 -13.61
N LEU A 58 -17.07 -0.09 -14.06
CA LEU A 58 -16.43 -1.06 -13.17
C LEU A 58 -15.11 -0.52 -12.61
N VAL A 59 -14.33 0.19 -13.43
CA VAL A 59 -13.09 0.83 -12.98
C VAL A 59 -13.38 1.93 -11.97
N ASP A 60 -14.34 2.81 -12.26
CA ASP A 60 -14.74 3.92 -11.37
C ASP A 60 -15.30 3.43 -10.02
N SER A 61 -15.99 2.29 -10.01
CA SER A 61 -16.54 1.70 -8.78
C SER A 61 -15.50 0.94 -7.95
N PHE A 62 -14.34 0.62 -8.51
CA PHE A 62 -13.29 -0.13 -7.83
C PHE A 62 -12.39 0.79 -7.01
N ASN A 63 -12.19 0.46 -5.73
CA ASN A 63 -11.25 1.15 -4.86
C ASN A 63 -10.39 0.12 -4.11
N ALA A 64 -9.07 0.26 -4.19
CA ALA A 64 -8.16 -0.60 -3.45
C ALA A 64 -8.22 -0.26 -1.94
N PRO A 65 -8.44 -1.25 -1.05
CA PRO A 65 -8.56 -1.01 0.39
C PRO A 65 -7.18 -0.89 1.06
N VAL A 66 -6.32 -0.02 0.52
CA VAL A 66 -4.95 0.20 0.99
C VAL A 66 -4.80 1.66 1.40
N TYR A 67 -4.18 1.90 2.55
CA TYR A 67 -3.91 3.23 3.04
C TYR A 67 -2.54 3.28 3.72
N THR A 68 -1.80 4.35 3.45
CA THR A 68 -0.44 4.55 3.97
C THR A 68 -0.44 5.73 4.95
N PRO A 69 -0.51 5.49 6.27
CA PRO A 69 -0.59 6.56 7.27
C PRO A 69 0.74 7.28 7.48
N SER A 70 0.66 8.54 7.93
CA SER A 70 1.79 9.29 8.46
C SER A 70 1.98 9.05 9.97
N PRO A 71 3.18 9.34 10.52
CA PRO A 71 3.41 9.38 11.96
C PRO A 71 2.42 10.25 12.73
N GLU A 72 2.05 11.41 12.17
CA GLU A 72 1.04 12.30 12.77
C GLU A 72 -0.34 11.63 12.85
N GLU A 73 -0.77 10.96 11.79
CA GLU A 73 -2.05 10.24 11.76
C GLU A 73 -2.06 9.07 12.75
N MET A 74 -0.96 8.31 12.80
CA MET A 74 -0.81 7.21 13.76
C MET A 74 -0.79 7.69 15.22
N THR A 75 -0.14 8.83 15.48
CA THR A 75 -0.13 9.46 16.80
C THR A 75 -1.54 9.86 17.20
N ALA A 76 -2.24 10.62 16.33
CA ALA A 76 -3.58 11.10 16.60
C ALA A 76 -4.60 9.97 16.85
N ILE A 77 -4.52 8.87 16.09
CA ILE A 77 -5.41 7.71 16.26
C ILE A 77 -5.10 6.96 17.57
N THR A 78 -3.82 6.82 17.93
CA THR A 78 -3.40 6.13 19.15
C THR A 78 -3.81 6.92 20.39
N GLU A 79 -3.58 8.23 20.38
CA GLU A 79 -4.00 9.13 21.47
C GLU A 79 -5.51 9.16 21.64
N ARG A 80 -6.25 9.30 20.53
CA ARG A 80 -7.73 9.25 20.55
C ARG A 80 -8.25 7.93 21.10
N ASN A 81 -7.58 6.81 20.82
CA ASN A 81 -7.96 5.51 21.34
C ASN A 81 -7.69 5.39 22.85
N GLY A 82 -6.62 6.00 23.35
CA GLY A 82 -6.31 6.11 24.78
C GLY A 82 -5.85 4.82 25.46
N CYS A 83 -5.93 3.64 24.81
CA CYS A 83 -5.57 2.36 25.45
C CYS A 83 -4.06 2.13 25.52
N PHE A 84 -3.28 2.74 24.61
CA PHE A 84 -1.84 2.52 24.50
C PHE A 84 -1.06 3.83 24.64
N SER A 85 0.18 3.75 25.10
CA SER A 85 1.22 4.76 24.89
C SER A 85 2.10 4.35 23.71
N ILE A 86 2.64 5.33 22.99
CA ILE A 86 3.68 5.10 21.99
C ILE A 86 5.02 5.14 22.71
N GLU A 87 5.76 4.03 22.70
CA GLU A 87 7.12 3.97 23.24
C GLU A 87 8.13 4.43 22.20
N THR A 88 7.93 4.05 20.94
CA THR A 88 8.81 4.44 19.83
C THR A 88 8.02 4.40 18.53
N MET A 89 8.36 5.30 17.60
CA MET A 89 7.80 5.31 16.25
C MET A 89 8.90 5.72 15.26
N ASP A 90 9.16 4.85 14.28
CA ASP A 90 10.22 5.04 13.29
C ASP A 90 9.72 4.81 11.88
N LEU A 91 10.25 5.59 10.93
CA LEU A 91 10.08 5.37 9.50
C LEU A 91 11.39 4.85 8.94
N THR A 92 11.38 3.61 8.45
CA THR A 92 12.54 2.98 7.82
C THR A 92 12.34 2.99 6.30
N PRO A 93 13.26 3.55 5.50
CA PRO A 93 13.19 3.47 4.04
C PRO A 93 13.14 2.00 3.59
N PHE A 94 12.40 1.71 2.53
CA PHE A 94 12.53 0.41 1.87
C PHE A 94 13.94 0.28 1.29
N ASN A 95 14.81 -0.48 1.97
CA ASN A 95 16.17 -0.78 1.50
C ASN A 95 16.15 -1.78 0.34
N ALA A 96 15.47 -1.46 -0.75
CA ALA A 96 15.49 -2.25 -1.97
C ALA A 96 16.67 -1.79 -2.83
N LYS A 97 17.85 -2.37 -2.61
CA LYS A 97 18.92 -2.37 -3.62
C LYS A 97 18.50 -3.32 -4.75
N VAL A 98 17.54 -2.92 -5.56
CA VAL A 98 17.08 -3.72 -6.69
C VAL A 98 17.29 -2.91 -7.95
N ASP A 99 18.07 -3.47 -8.88
CA ASP A 99 18.26 -2.95 -10.24
C ASP A 99 16.89 -2.68 -10.90
N GLY A 100 16.75 -1.59 -11.66
CA GLY A 100 15.46 -0.98 -12.01
C GLY A 100 14.46 -1.95 -12.66
N SER A 101 14.92 -2.84 -13.55
CA SER A 101 14.08 -3.86 -14.19
C SER A 101 13.66 -4.98 -13.24
N ALA A 102 14.58 -5.44 -12.39
CA ALA A 102 14.28 -6.43 -11.35
C ALA A 102 13.33 -5.86 -10.29
N ALA A 103 13.40 -4.55 -10.02
CA ALA A 103 12.54 -3.85 -9.08
C ALA A 103 11.10 -3.77 -9.60
N ALA A 104 10.92 -3.40 -10.87
CA ALA A 104 9.61 -3.34 -11.51
C ALA A 104 8.92 -4.72 -11.53
N HIS A 105 9.67 -5.78 -11.85
CA HIS A 105 9.13 -7.15 -11.83
C HIS A 105 8.70 -7.58 -10.42
N ALA A 106 9.57 -7.39 -9.44
CA ALA A 106 9.28 -7.75 -8.05
C ALA A 106 8.07 -6.97 -7.50
N CYS A 107 7.98 -5.67 -7.78
CA CYS A 107 6.83 -4.85 -7.36
C CYS A 107 5.52 -5.31 -8.02
N THR A 108 5.57 -5.61 -9.32
CA THR A 108 4.40 -6.10 -10.05
C THR A 108 3.87 -7.40 -9.46
N MET A 109 4.76 -8.35 -9.22
CA MET A 109 4.40 -9.63 -8.60
C MET A 109 3.91 -9.47 -7.16
N HIS A 110 4.49 -8.54 -6.40
CA HIS A 110 4.04 -8.24 -5.04
C HIS A 110 2.60 -7.68 -5.02
N VAL A 111 2.31 -6.71 -5.89
CA VAL A 111 0.95 -6.16 -6.03
C VAL A 111 -0.01 -7.26 -6.48
N ARG A 112 0.37 -8.06 -7.49
CA ARG A 112 -0.43 -9.20 -7.96
C ARG A 112 -0.83 -10.12 -6.82
N ALA A 113 0.15 -10.60 -6.05
CA ALA A 113 -0.09 -11.48 -4.91
C ALA A 113 -1.05 -10.86 -3.87
N GLY A 114 -1.01 -9.54 -3.68
CA GLY A 114 -1.86 -8.83 -2.73
C GLY A 114 -3.30 -8.58 -3.20
N VAL A 115 -3.52 -8.30 -4.48
CA VAL A 115 -4.83 -7.80 -4.97
C VAL A 115 -5.49 -8.63 -6.07
N GLU A 116 -4.83 -9.67 -6.60
CA GLU A 116 -5.38 -10.52 -7.67
C GLU A 116 -6.77 -11.08 -7.32
N GLY A 117 -6.97 -11.53 -6.07
CA GLY A 117 -8.27 -12.03 -5.63
C GLY A 117 -9.36 -10.95 -5.62
N LEU A 118 -9.02 -9.70 -5.29
CA LEU A 118 -9.96 -8.58 -5.31
C LEU A 118 -10.31 -8.18 -6.74
N ILE A 119 -9.30 -8.10 -7.61
CA ILE A 119 -9.48 -7.80 -9.03
C ILE A 119 -10.34 -8.88 -9.70
N GLY A 120 -10.00 -10.15 -9.52
CA GLY A 120 -10.74 -11.26 -10.12
C GLY A 120 -12.19 -11.31 -9.65
N LYS A 121 -12.46 -10.96 -8.38
CA LYS A 121 -13.83 -10.88 -7.86
C LYS A 121 -14.63 -9.72 -8.44
N HIS A 122 -14.00 -8.57 -8.68
CA HIS A 122 -14.68 -7.34 -9.12
C HIS A 122 -14.82 -7.26 -10.64
N PHE A 123 -13.80 -7.68 -11.38
CA PHE A 123 -13.72 -7.52 -12.84
C PHE A 123 -13.85 -8.84 -13.62
N GLY A 124 -13.79 -9.99 -12.94
CA GLY A 124 -13.71 -11.31 -13.58
C GLY A 124 -12.27 -11.84 -13.62
N SER A 125 -12.10 -13.15 -13.46
CA SER A 125 -10.78 -13.80 -13.43
C SER A 125 -10.12 -13.86 -14.81
N GLU A 126 -10.89 -13.74 -15.88
CA GLU A 126 -10.46 -13.80 -17.27
C GLU A 126 -9.53 -12.65 -17.67
N ILE A 127 -9.69 -11.46 -17.07
CA ILE A 127 -8.87 -10.29 -17.40
C ILE A 127 -7.56 -10.23 -16.62
N VAL A 128 -7.44 -11.00 -15.53
CA VAL A 128 -6.39 -10.86 -14.52
C VAL A 128 -5.00 -11.04 -15.12
N ASN A 129 -4.79 -12.11 -15.89
CA ASN A 129 -3.48 -12.39 -16.49
C ASN A 129 -3.04 -11.25 -17.40
N GLU A 130 -3.92 -10.85 -18.33
CA GLU A 130 -3.63 -9.78 -19.27
C GLU A 130 -3.39 -8.43 -18.55
N LEU A 131 -4.17 -8.13 -17.52
CA LEU A 131 -3.99 -6.92 -16.71
C LEU A 131 -2.58 -6.87 -16.10
N PHE A 132 -2.12 -7.97 -15.51
CA PHE A 132 -0.81 -8.02 -14.87
C PHE A 132 0.35 -8.02 -15.85
N ASP A 133 0.17 -8.57 -17.06
CA ASP A 133 1.16 -8.45 -18.14
C ASP A 133 1.31 -7.00 -18.60
N ARG A 134 0.19 -6.28 -18.80
CA ARG A 134 0.19 -4.85 -19.13
C ARG A 134 0.78 -3.99 -18.02
N PHE A 135 0.44 -4.32 -16.77
CA PHE A 135 0.93 -3.62 -15.60
C PHE A 135 2.44 -3.77 -15.45
N PHE A 136 2.99 -4.95 -15.73
CA PHE A 136 4.44 -5.17 -15.74
C PHE A 136 5.15 -4.29 -16.77
N GLU A 137 4.65 -4.23 -18.01
CA GLU A 137 5.24 -3.36 -19.04
C GLU A 137 5.13 -1.87 -18.66
N LYS A 138 3.98 -1.42 -18.15
CA LYS A 138 3.82 -0.03 -17.70
C LYS A 138 4.71 0.31 -16.49
N ALA A 139 4.96 -0.66 -15.60
CA ALA A 139 5.90 -0.50 -14.49
C ALA A 139 7.35 -0.39 -14.98
N LYS A 140 7.75 -1.15 -16.00
CA LYS A 140 9.07 -1.02 -16.64
C LYS A 140 9.26 0.36 -17.27
N GLU A 141 8.26 0.85 -17.99
CA GLU A 141 8.28 2.20 -18.59
C GLU A 141 8.34 3.30 -17.52
N SER A 142 7.84 3.02 -16.32
CA SER A 142 7.79 3.95 -15.19
C SER A 142 8.90 3.73 -14.15
N SER A 143 10.01 3.08 -14.53
CA SER A 143 11.08 2.68 -13.60
C SER A 143 11.65 3.83 -12.79
N ASP A 144 11.80 5.02 -13.39
CA ASP A 144 12.35 6.21 -12.72
C ASP A 144 11.37 6.75 -11.67
N ARG A 145 10.07 6.75 -11.98
CA ARG A 145 9.01 7.14 -11.05
C ARG A 145 8.94 6.17 -9.87
N ILE A 146 9.01 4.87 -10.14
CA ILE A 146 9.03 3.81 -9.11
C ILE A 146 10.27 3.96 -8.22
N SER A 147 11.44 4.15 -8.81
CA SER A 147 12.71 4.34 -8.09
C SER A 147 12.69 5.59 -7.20
N SER A 148 12.11 6.69 -7.67
CA SER A 148 11.91 7.89 -6.86
C SER A 148 10.92 7.64 -5.71
N ALA A 149 9.86 6.88 -5.95
CA ALA A 149 8.88 6.53 -4.92
C ALA A 149 9.47 5.63 -3.82
N PHE A 150 10.48 4.81 -4.12
CA PHE A 150 11.23 4.03 -3.12
C PHE A 150 11.98 4.91 -2.11
N LEU A 151 12.45 6.09 -2.52
CA LEU A 151 13.12 7.04 -1.60
C LEU A 151 12.16 7.63 -0.57
N HIS A 152 10.87 7.68 -0.90
CA HIS A 152 9.83 8.29 -0.08
C HIS A 152 8.94 7.26 0.63
N GLY A 153 8.93 6.02 0.15
CA GLY A 153 8.23 4.90 0.74
C GLY A 153 8.96 4.38 1.97
N CYS A 154 8.26 4.34 3.10
CA CYS A 154 8.82 3.90 4.36
C CYS A 154 7.99 2.75 4.94
N GLN A 155 8.66 1.82 5.61
CA GLN A 155 8.03 0.96 6.59
C GLN A 155 7.88 1.76 7.89
N LEU A 156 6.64 1.93 8.34
CA LEU A 156 6.35 2.52 9.64
C LEU A 156 6.37 1.43 10.70
N VAL A 157 7.23 1.62 11.69
CA VAL A 157 7.36 0.78 12.88
C VAL A 157 6.79 1.56 14.06
N VAL A 158 5.80 0.99 14.74
CA VAL A 158 5.20 1.57 15.95
C VAL A 158 5.30 0.59 17.09
N VAL A 159 5.98 0.97 18.18
CA VAL A 159 6.03 0.21 19.42
C VAL A 159 5.03 0.84 20.40
N LEU A 160 4.01 0.07 20.75
CA LEU A 160 2.94 0.47 21.64
C LEU A 160 3.02 -0.29 22.96
N LYS A 161 2.79 0.39 24.06
CA LYS A 161 2.68 -0.22 25.39
C LYS A 161 1.27 -0.02 25.94
N ARG A 162 0.69 -1.10 26.46
CA ARG A 162 -0.64 -1.06 27.08
C ARG A 162 -0.57 -0.29 28.39
N LYS A 163 -1.41 0.75 28.50
CA LYS A 163 -1.68 1.44 29.78
C LYS A 163 -2.46 0.51 30.70
#